data_AF-A0A4Q2V5E4-F1
#
_entry.id   AF-A0A4Q2V5E4-F1
#
_cell.length_a   1.000
_cell.length_b   1.000
_cell.length_c   1.000
_cell.angle_alpha   90.00
_cell.angle_beta   90.00
_cell.angle_gamma   90.00
#
_symmetry.space_group_name_H-M   'P 1'
#
loop_
_entity.id
_entity.type
_entity.pdbx_description
1 polymer ?
#
loop_
_entity_poly.entity_id
_entity_poly.type
_entity_poly.pdbx_seq_one_letter_code
_entity_poly.pdbx_strand_id
1 'polypeptide(L)'
;MGIEEQFILLSLGLVTIGVRMGVRIRQIGFGGWQLDDYLMPFTGLVFTAETVAAYLVGAKFQGLTNSYMTDQERADIDMNGQEHYNRVWGSKIQVIGWSFYACILWCLKFCVTAFYGRLTSGLTHLKTRVA
;
A
#
# COMPACT_ATOMS: atom_id res chain seq x y z
N MET A 1 -8.92 -14.81 4.08
CA MET A 1 -8.70 -14.16 2.78
C MET A 1 -7.66 -14.98 2.05
N GLY A 2 -8.03 -15.54 0.91
CA GLY A 2 -7.15 -16.42 0.13
C GLY A 2 -5.99 -15.65 -0.48
N ILE A 3 -4.88 -16.34 -0.69
CA ILE A 3 -3.70 -15.79 -1.40
C ILE A 3 -4.11 -15.28 -2.80
N GLU A 4 -5.04 -15.98 -3.45
CA GLU A 4 -5.58 -15.62 -4.76
C GLU A 4 -6.24 -14.23 -4.77
N GLU A 5 -7.03 -13.91 -3.74
CA GLU A 5 -7.73 -12.62 -3.63
C GLU A 5 -6.72 -11.47 -3.56
N GLN A 6 -5.61 -11.65 -2.83
CA GLN A 6 -4.56 -10.64 -2.69
C GLN A 6 -3.89 -10.32 -4.02
N PHE A 7 -3.56 -11.35 -4.82
CA PHE A 7 -2.94 -11.16 -6.13
C PHE A 7 -3.90 -10.57 -7.17
N ILE A 8 -5.19 -10.89 -7.10
CA ILE A 8 -6.21 -10.26 -7.95
C ILE A 8 -6.31 -8.76 -7.63
N LEU A 9 -6.38 -8.40 -6.35
CA LEU A 9 -6.42 -7.00 -5.92
C LEU A 9 -5.15 -6.23 -6.31
N LEU A 10 -3.97 -6.85 -6.16
CA LEU A 10 -2.71 -6.27 -6.63
C LEU A 10 -2.74 -6.01 -8.14
N SER A 11 -3.18 -7.00 -8.92
CA SER A 11 -3.27 -6.89 -10.38
C SER A 11 -4.21 -5.76 -10.79
N LEU A 12 -5.39 -5.68 -10.18
CA LEU A 12 -6.35 -4.62 -10.43
C LEU A 12 -5.78 -3.24 -10.05
N GLY A 13 -5.09 -3.14 -8.92
CA GLY A 13 -4.42 -1.92 -8.47
C GLY A 13 -3.35 -1.45 -9.47
N LEU A 14 -2.48 -2.34 -9.92
CA LEU A 14 -1.43 -2.03 -10.90
C LEU A 14 -2.00 -1.63 -12.26
N VAL A 15 -3.04 -2.31 -12.74
CA VAL A 15 -3.73 -1.91 -13.98
C VAL A 15 -4.33 -0.52 -13.84
N THR A 16 -4.98 -0.22 -12.71
CA THR A 16 -5.58 1.11 -12.47
C THR A 16 -4.52 2.21 -12.46
N ILE A 17 -3.36 1.96 -11.84
CA ILE A 17 -2.21 2.87 -11.84
C ILE A 17 -1.66 3.04 -13.27
N GLY A 18 -1.52 1.95 -14.02
CA GLY A 18 -1.04 1.97 -15.40
C GLY A 18 -1.94 2.75 -16.34
N VAL A 19 -3.26 2.54 -16.27
CA VAL A 19 -4.26 3.30 -17.04
C VAL A 19 -4.18 4.78 -16.71
N ARG A 20 -4.11 5.12 -15.41
CA ARG A 20 -3.96 6.51 -14.95
C ARG A 20 -2.70 7.16 -15.54
N MET A 21 -1.55 6.49 -15.47
CA MET A 21 -0.30 7.00 -16.04
C MET A 21 -0.39 7.17 -17.57
N GLY A 22 -0.99 6.20 -18.28
CA GLY A 22 -1.17 6.26 -19.73
C GLY A 22 -2.05 7.43 -20.19
N VAL A 23 -3.16 7.67 -19.49
CA VAL A 23 -4.03 8.84 -19.74
C VAL A 23 -3.27 10.13 -19.49
N ARG A 24 -2.49 10.19 -18.41
CA ARG A 24 -1.72 11.38 -18.04
C ARG A 24 -0.66 11.73 -19.08
N ILE A 25 0.13 10.75 -19.49
CA ILE A 25 1.15 10.93 -20.53
C ILE A 25 0.52 11.45 -21.83
N ARG A 26 -0.69 10.98 -22.19
CA ARG A 26 -1.44 11.48 -23.35
C ARG A 26 -1.94 12.93 -23.20
N GLN A 27 -2.31 13.35 -21.99
CA GLN A 27 -2.86 14.69 -21.75
C GLN A 27 -1.79 15.79 -21.64
N ILE A 28 -0.70 15.53 -20.93
CA ILE A 28 0.32 16.54 -20.60
C ILE A 28 1.68 16.30 -21.24
N GLY A 29 1.89 15.17 -21.92
CA GLY A 29 3.20 14.75 -22.44
C GLY A 29 4.19 14.37 -21.32
N PHE A 30 5.42 14.01 -21.70
CA PHE A 30 6.47 13.61 -20.75
C PHE A 30 7.11 14.77 -19.97
N GLY A 31 6.87 16.03 -20.37
CA GLY A 31 7.53 17.20 -19.76
C GLY A 31 6.81 17.84 -18.57
N GLY A 32 5.57 17.42 -18.25
CA GLY A 32 4.72 18.07 -17.26
C GLY A 32 4.48 17.28 -15.97
N TRP A 33 5.30 16.28 -15.68
CA TRP A 33 5.04 15.35 -14.57
C TRP A 33 5.05 16.06 -13.22
N GLN A 34 3.96 15.88 -12.48
CA GLN A 34 3.79 16.46 -11.16
C GLN A 34 4.07 15.46 -10.04
N LEU A 35 4.10 15.94 -8.80
CA LEU A 35 4.39 15.12 -7.63
C LEU A 35 3.49 13.88 -7.53
N ASP A 36 2.20 14.00 -7.87
CA ASP A 36 1.26 12.87 -7.86
C ASP A 36 1.54 11.84 -8.97
N ASP A 37 2.14 12.27 -10.09
CA ASP A 37 2.48 11.40 -11.21
C ASP A 37 3.70 10.50 -10.87
N TYR A 38 4.59 10.97 -9.98
CA TYR A 38 5.70 10.17 -9.42
C TYR A 38 5.27 9.34 -8.21
N LEU A 39 4.35 9.85 -7.39
CA LEU A 39 3.88 9.14 -6.19
C LEU A 39 3.09 7.87 -6.55
N MET A 40 2.38 7.88 -7.68
CA MET A 40 1.52 6.77 -8.08
C MET A 40 2.30 5.46 -8.41
N PRO A 41 3.35 5.46 -9.25
CA PRO A 41 4.18 4.27 -9.45
C PRO A 41 4.92 3.85 -8.18
N PHE A 42 5.39 4.81 -7.36
CA PHE A 42 5.96 4.49 -6.05
C PHE A 42 4.96 3.74 -5.16
N THR A 43 3.71 4.21 -5.09
CA THR A 43 2.63 3.54 -4.35
C THR A 43 2.39 2.13 -4.86
N GLY A 44 2.44 1.92 -6.19
CA GLY A 44 2.33 0.59 -6.79
C GLY A 44 3.47 -0.36 -6.38
N LEU A 45 4.70 0.15 -6.27
CA LEU A 45 5.84 -0.63 -5.77
C LEU A 45 5.66 -1.02 -4.29
N VAL A 46 5.23 -0.07 -3.45
CA VAL A 46 4.97 -0.34 -2.03
C VAL A 46 3.82 -1.33 -1.86
N PHE A 47 2.76 -1.24 -2.68
CA PHE A 47 1.65 -2.18 -2.66
C PHE A 47 2.05 -3.60 -3.09
N THR A 48 2.97 -3.70 -4.06
CA THR A 48 3.57 -4.99 -4.43
C THR A 48 4.37 -5.55 -3.25
N ALA A 49 5.18 -4.72 -2.58
CA ALA A 49 5.97 -5.13 -1.41
C ALA A 49 5.08 -5.58 -0.24
N GLU A 50 3.97 -4.89 0.02
CA GLU A 50 2.97 -5.28 1.01
C GLU A 50 2.37 -6.66 0.68
N THR A 51 1.96 -6.87 -0.58
CA THR A 51 1.35 -8.14 -1.02
C THR A 51 2.35 -9.29 -0.88
N VAL A 52 3.63 -9.06 -1.20
CA VAL A 52 4.70 -10.05 -1.00
C VAL A 52 4.92 -10.32 0.49
N ALA A 53 4.92 -9.30 1.34
CA ALA A 53 5.05 -9.46 2.79
C ALA A 53 3.89 -10.31 3.36
N ALA A 54 2.66 -10.05 2.92
CA ALA A 54 1.49 -10.83 3.31
C ALA A 54 1.59 -12.29 2.86
N TYR A 55 2.03 -12.53 1.62
CA TYR A 55 2.29 -13.87 1.10
C TYR A 55 3.35 -14.61 1.92
N LEU A 56 4.47 -13.94 2.26
CA LEU A 56 5.55 -14.55 3.05
C LEU A 56 5.08 -14.98 4.44
N VAL A 57 4.25 -14.17 5.11
CA VAL A 57 3.68 -14.53 6.43
C VAL A 57 2.81 -15.80 6.31
N GLY A 58 1.92 -15.86 5.32
CA GLY A 58 1.04 -17.00 5.12
C GLY A 58 1.78 -18.28 4.71
N ALA A 59 2.64 -18.19 3.68
CA ALA A 59 3.26 -19.36 3.07
C ALA A 59 4.50 -19.86 3.83
N LYS A 60 5.36 -18.96 4.33
CA LYS A 60 6.65 -19.34 4.93
C LYS A 60 6.56 -19.51 6.45
N PHE A 61 5.72 -18.73 7.11
CA PHE A 61 5.60 -18.72 8.57
C PHE A 61 4.28 -19.30 9.07
N GLN A 62 3.51 -19.97 8.19
CA GLN A 62 2.21 -20.59 8.50
C GLN A 62 1.18 -19.62 9.10
N GLY A 63 1.32 -18.32 8.84
CA GLY A 63 0.49 -17.29 9.48
C GLY A 63 0.74 -17.12 10.98
N LEU A 64 1.77 -17.76 11.53
CA LEU A 64 2.12 -17.67 12.95
C LEU A 64 2.70 -16.29 13.24
N THR A 65 1.97 -15.52 14.02
CA THR A 65 2.37 -14.21 14.53
C THR A 65 2.08 -14.17 16.02
N ASN A 66 2.60 -13.18 16.74
CA ASN A 66 2.24 -12.95 18.14
C ASN A 66 0.93 -12.17 18.30
N SER A 67 0.31 -11.77 17.20
CA SER A 67 -0.99 -11.11 17.25
C SER A 67 -2.01 -12.16 17.68
N TYR A 68 -2.82 -11.83 18.71
CA TYR A 68 -3.87 -12.71 19.26
C TYR A 68 -3.39 -13.88 20.14
N MET A 69 -2.15 -13.84 20.61
CA MET A 69 -1.65 -14.83 21.56
C MET A 69 -2.07 -14.50 23.00
N THR A 70 -2.55 -15.49 23.76
CA THR A 70 -2.81 -15.33 25.19
C THR A 70 -1.52 -15.43 26.02
N ASP A 71 -1.54 -14.88 27.24
CA ASP A 71 -0.37 -14.92 28.12
C ASP A 71 0.03 -16.36 28.51
N GLN A 72 -0.93 -17.27 28.58
CA GLN A 72 -0.70 -18.69 28.88
C GLN A 72 0.00 -19.39 27.72
N GLU A 73 -0.53 -19.26 26.50
CA GLU A 73 0.12 -19.83 25.31
C GLU A 73 1.54 -19.29 25.13
N ARG A 74 1.79 -18.02 25.51
CA ARG A 74 3.11 -17.40 25.43
C ARG A 74 4.11 -17.96 26.42
N ALA A 75 3.65 -18.35 27.61
CA ALA A 75 4.48 -18.97 28.63
C ALA A 75 4.86 -20.41 28.28
N ASP A 76 3.98 -21.11 27.56
CA ASP A 76 4.15 -22.52 27.19
C ASP A 76 4.97 -22.73 25.90
N ILE A 77 5.38 -21.65 25.21
CA ILE A 77 6.21 -21.74 24.02
C ILE A 77 7.62 -22.27 24.35
N ASP A 78 8.03 -23.31 23.61
CA ASP A 78 9.43 -23.71 23.55
C ASP A 78 10.27 -22.66 22.80
N MET A 79 11.15 -21.98 23.54
CA MET A 79 12.02 -20.92 23.00
C MET A 79 13.00 -21.41 21.92
N ASN A 80 13.33 -22.71 21.90
CA ASN A 80 14.23 -23.29 20.90
C ASN A 80 13.46 -23.95 19.73
N GLY A 81 12.13 -23.99 19.81
CA GLY A 81 11.27 -24.62 18.82
C GLY A 81 11.15 -23.82 17.53
N GLN A 82 10.83 -24.52 16.44
CA GLN A 82 10.55 -23.92 15.13
C GLN A 82 9.35 -22.96 15.19
N GLU A 83 8.40 -23.20 16.10
CA GLU A 83 7.25 -22.31 16.30
C GLU A 83 7.66 -20.93 16.80
N HIS A 84 8.53 -20.86 17.81
CA HIS A 84 9.05 -19.58 18.33
C HIS A 84 9.78 -18.80 17.23
N TYR A 85 10.63 -19.47 16.44
CA TYR A 85 11.30 -18.87 15.29
C TYR A 85 10.28 -18.31 14.28
N ASN A 86 9.28 -19.10 13.92
CA ASN A 86 8.27 -18.70 12.94
C ASN A 86 7.45 -17.50 13.44
N ARG A 87 7.09 -17.46 14.73
CA ARG A 87 6.34 -16.35 15.34
C ARG A 87 7.15 -15.06 15.42
N VAL A 88 8.44 -15.14 15.75
CA VAL A 88 9.32 -13.95 15.79
C VAL A 88 9.42 -13.32 14.41
N TRP A 89 9.67 -14.14 13.37
CA TRP A 89 9.79 -13.64 12.00
C TRP A 89 8.45 -13.22 11.40
N GLY A 90 7.38 -13.98 11.63
CA GLY A 90 6.03 -13.63 11.22
C GLY A 90 5.60 -12.28 11.80
N SER A 91 5.87 -12.03 13.09
CA SER A 91 5.55 -10.75 13.75
C SER A 91 6.34 -9.58 13.17
N LYS A 92 7.63 -9.77 12.84
CA LYS A 92 8.44 -8.73 12.18
C LYS A 92 7.86 -8.35 10.82
N ILE A 93 7.52 -9.34 10.00
CA ILE A 93 6.97 -9.09 8.66
C ILE A 93 5.57 -8.49 8.75
N GLN A 94 4.77 -8.87 9.74
CA GLN A 94 3.46 -8.27 9.97
C GLN A 94 3.57 -6.77 10.26
N VAL A 95 4.49 -6.35 11.14
CA VAL A 95 4.72 -4.92 11.43
C VAL A 95 5.21 -4.17 10.18
N ILE A 96 6.05 -4.81 9.36
CA ILE A 96 6.46 -4.27 8.06
C ILE A 96 5.24 -4.10 7.14
N GLY A 97 4.36 -5.10 7.07
CA GLY A 97 3.11 -5.04 6.31
C GLY A 97 2.21 -3.87 6.73
N TRP A 98 2.00 -3.68 8.03
CA TRP A 98 1.25 -2.53 8.55
C TRP A 98 1.90 -1.19 8.21
N SER A 99 3.23 -1.15 8.21
CA SER A 99 3.98 0.06 7.83
C SER A 99 3.81 0.40 6.36
N PHE A 100 3.85 -0.62 5.47
CA PHE A 100 3.55 -0.43 4.05
C PHE A 100 2.11 0.00 3.81
N TYR A 101 1.14 -0.61 4.50
CA TYR A 101 -0.26 -0.21 4.44
C TYR A 101 -0.45 1.27 4.80
N ALA A 102 0.14 1.72 5.91
CA ALA A 102 0.10 3.13 6.31
C ALA A 102 0.77 4.03 5.27
N CYS A 103 1.91 3.63 4.71
CA CYS A 103 2.60 4.36 3.65
C CYS A 103 1.72 4.53 2.40
N ILE A 104 1.04 3.46 1.96
CA ILE A 104 0.12 3.49 0.81
C ILE A 104 -1.03 4.47 1.06
N LEU A 105 -1.67 4.40 2.24
CA LEU A 105 -2.75 5.31 2.60
C LEU A 105 -2.30 6.78 2.59
N TRP A 106 -1.12 7.06 3.12
CA TRP A 106 -0.56 8.42 3.10
C TRP A 106 -0.23 8.88 1.68
N CYS A 107 0.35 8.02 0.85
CA CYS A 107 0.61 8.34 -0.55
C CYS A 107 -0.69 8.66 -1.30
N LEU A 108 -1.75 7.87 -1.11
CA LEU A 108 -3.06 8.14 -1.70
C LEU A 108 -3.64 9.48 -1.25
N LYS A 109 -3.53 9.82 0.03
CA LYS A 109 -3.95 11.14 0.55
C LYS A 109 -3.18 12.27 -0.14
N PHE A 110 -1.86 12.16 -0.25
CA PHE A 110 -1.05 13.17 -0.95
C PHE A 110 -1.45 13.30 -2.43
N CYS A 111 -1.69 12.19 -3.13
CA CYS A 111 -2.18 12.21 -4.51
C CYS A 111 -3.52 12.96 -4.64
N VAL A 112 -4.46 12.66 -3.75
CA VAL A 112 -5.79 13.30 -3.74
C VAL A 112 -5.67 14.79 -3.40
N THR A 113 -4.87 15.16 -2.41
CA THR A 113 -4.62 16.55 -2.04
C THR A 113 -3.97 17.34 -3.17
N ALA A 114 -2.96 16.77 -3.84
CA ALA A 114 -2.32 17.40 -5.00
C ALA A 114 -3.32 17.58 -6.15
N PHE A 115 -4.19 16.59 -6.39
CA PHE A 115 -5.26 16.69 -7.38
C PHE A 115 -6.26 17.81 -7.05
N TYR A 116 -6.71 17.90 -5.80
CA TYR A 116 -7.61 18.99 -5.36
C TYR A 116 -6.93 20.35 -5.46
N GLY A 117 -5.65 20.46 -5.07
CA GLY A 117 -4.88 21.70 -5.22
C GLY A 117 -4.90 22.23 -6.66
N ARG A 118 -4.81 21.32 -7.65
CA ARG A 118 -4.96 21.70 -9.07
C ARG A 118 -6.35 22.23 -9.41
N LEU A 119 -7.41 21.52 -9.03
CA LEU A 119 -8.79 21.94 -9.29
C LEU A 119 -9.05 23.33 -8.72
N THR A 120 -8.60 23.58 -7.48
CA THR A 120 -8.79 24.87 -6.81
C THR A 120 -7.94 25.99 -7.43
N SER A 121 -6.72 25.70 -7.90
CA SER A 121 -5.89 26.69 -8.62
C SER A 121 -6.48 27.13 -9.98
N GLY A 122 -7.21 26.22 -10.66
CA GLY A 122 -7.92 26.55 -11.89
C GLY A 122 -9.14 27.46 -11.67
N LEU A 123 -9.75 27.42 -10.47
CA LEU A 123 -10.92 28.23 -10.11
C LEU A 123 -10.58 29.71 -9.94
N THR A 124 -9.33 30.08 -9.62
CA THR A 124 -8.91 31.48 -9.49
C THR A 124 -9.09 32.30 -10.78
N HIS A 125 -9.19 31.65 -11.95
CA HIS A 125 -9.47 32.29 -13.24
C HIS A 125 -10.96 32.46 -13.55
N LEU A 126 -11.86 31.83 -12.79
CA LEU A 126 -13.30 32.05 -12.92
C LEU A 126 -13.65 33.32 -12.14
N LYS A 127 -13.62 34.47 -12.84
CA LYS A 127 -14.21 35.72 -12.33
C LYS A 127 -15.60 35.40 -11.77
N THR A 128 -15.79 35.61 -10.48
CA THR A 128 -17.08 35.58 -9.82
C THR A 128 -18.01 36.57 -10.54
N ARG A 129 -18.82 36.09 -11.49
CA ARG A 129 -19.96 36.86 -12.00
C ARG A 129 -21.06 36.76 -10.95
N VAL A 130 -20.90 37.52 -9.87
CA VAL A 130 -22.00 37.80 -8.97
C VAL A 130 -22.84 38.85 -9.69
N ALA A 131 -24.07 38.46 -10.06
CA ALA A 131 -25.13 39.35 -10.53
C ALA A 131 -25.83 39.99 -9.32
#